data_AF-Q6J5D1-F1
#
_entry.id   AF-Q6J5D1-F1
#
_cell.length_a   1.000
_cell.length_b   1.000
_cell.length_c   1.000
_cell.angle_alpha   90.00
_cell.angle_beta   90.00
_cell.angle_gamma   90.00
#
_symmetry.space_group_name_H-M   'P 1'
#
loop_
_entity.id
_entity.type
_entity.pdbx_description
1 polymer ?
#
loop_
_entity_poly.entity_id
_entity_poly.type
_entity_poly.pdbx_seq_one_letter_code
_entity_poly.pdbx_strand_id
1 'polypeptide(L)' 'MPTKHIDDLTWKKVQEEHVKAVVLTKMSIKDTEILKILIKKGLDNVTDDDYINFANKKESK' A
#
# COMPACT_ATOMS: atom_id res chain seq x y z
N MET A 1 0.86 -13.52 -8.66
CA MET A 1 1.32 -12.73 -7.50
C MET A 1 0.41 -11.53 -7.35
N PRO A 2 -0.05 -11.17 -6.14
CA PRO A 2 -0.92 -10.01 -5.92
C PRO A 2 -0.33 -8.68 -6.43
N THR A 3 0.99 -8.64 -6.64
CA THR A 3 1.70 -7.56 -7.32
C THR A 3 1.26 -7.31 -8.77
N LYS A 4 0.65 -8.29 -9.47
CA LYS A 4 0.17 -8.14 -10.86
C LYS A 4 -1.10 -7.27 -10.98
N HIS A 5 -1.74 -6.94 -9.87
CA HIS A 5 -2.96 -6.12 -9.82
C HIS A 5 -2.75 -4.79 -9.09
N ILE A 6 -1.51 -4.48 -8.70
CA ILE A 6 -1.14 -3.19 -8.12
C ILE A 6 -0.53 -2.38 -9.26
N ASP A 7 -0.99 -1.16 -9.48
CA ASP A 7 -0.42 -0.27 -10.48
C ASP A 7 1.03 0.09 -10.12
N ASP A 8 1.85 0.40 -11.14
CA ASP A 8 3.28 0.68 -10.96
C ASP A 8 3.55 1.83 -9.99
N LEU A 9 2.66 2.83 -9.93
CA LEU A 9 2.81 3.98 -9.02
C LEU A 9 2.60 3.55 -7.57
N THR A 10 1.56 2.77 -7.29
CA THR A 10 1.30 2.21 -5.96
C THR A 10 2.39 1.23 -5.56
N TRP A 11 2.87 0.39 -6.48
CA TRP A 11 3.95 -0.56 -6.20
C TRP A 11 5.26 0.16 -5.84
N LYS A 12 5.61 1.23 -6.56
CA LYS A 12 6.79 2.05 -6.24
C LYS A 12 6.74 2.59 -4.81
N LYS A 13 5.58 3.09 -4.36
CA LYS A 13 5.41 3.56 -2.97
C LYS A 13 5.61 2.45 -1.94
N VAL A 14 5.11 1.25 -2.24
CA VAL A 14 5.33 0.07 -1.37
C VAL A 14 6.84 -0.26 -1.27
N GLN A 15 7.57 -0.16 -2.39
CA GLN A 15 9.02 -0.38 -2.40
C GLN A 15 9.78 0.69 -1.61
N GLU A 16 9.38 1.96 -1.69
CA GLU A 16 9.98 3.04 -0.90
C GLU A 16 9.81 2.81 0.60
N GLU A 17 8.62 2.40 1.03
CA GLU A 17 8.35 2.06 2.44
C GLU A 17 9.10 0.78 2.87
N HIS A 18 9.28 -0.20 1.97
CA HIS A 18 10.13 -1.36 2.23
C HIS A 18 11.56 -0.91 2.53
N VAL A 19 12.20 -0.16 1.62
CA VAL A 19 13.60 0.30 1.80
C VAL A 19 13.74 1.05 3.12
N LYS A 20 12.79 1.94 3.42
CA LYS A 20 12.76 2.67 4.69
C LYS A 20 12.68 1.75 5.90
N ALA A 21 11.81 0.74 5.87
CA ALA A 21 11.66 -0.22 6.96
C ALA A 21 12.94 -1.05 7.18
N VAL A 22 13.60 -1.49 6.11
CA VAL A 22 14.88 -2.22 6.18
C VAL A 22 15.98 -1.32 6.74
N VAL A 23 16.07 -0.07 6.28
CA VAL A 23 17.08 0.90 6.78
C VAL A 23 16.87 1.20 8.27
N LEU A 24 15.62 1.42 8.70
CA LEU A 24 15.29 1.75 10.09
C LEU A 24 15.52 0.57 11.04
N THR A 25 15.06 -0.62 10.65
CA THR A 25 15.13 -1.81 11.51
C THR A 25 16.47 -2.53 11.42
N LYS A 26 17.26 -2.25 10.37
CA LYS A 26 18.46 -3.00 9.98
C LYS A 26 18.21 -4.50 9.79
N MET A 27 16.96 -4.88 9.57
CA MET A 27 16.55 -6.27 9.34
C MET A 27 16.16 -6.45 7.87
N SER A 28 16.46 -7.62 7.31
CA SER A 28 15.92 -8.01 6.01
C SER A 28 14.46 -8.39 6.20
N ILE A 29 13.57 -7.62 5.59
CA ILE A 29 12.12 -7.84 5.63
C ILE A 29 11.70 -8.31 4.23
N LYS A 30 10.77 -9.27 4.13
CA LYS A 30 10.25 -9.69 2.83
C LYS A 30 9.23 -8.68 2.30
N ASP A 31 9.15 -8.53 0.98
CA ASP A 31 8.14 -7.68 0.33
C ASP A 31 6.71 -8.03 0.76
N THR A 32 6.43 -9.33 0.94
CA THR A 32 5.12 -9.81 1.38
C THR A 32 4.79 -9.40 2.82
N GLU A 33 5.79 -9.26 3.69
CA GLU A 33 5.60 -8.83 5.08
C GLU A 33 5.31 -7.33 5.15
N ILE A 34 6.08 -6.52 4.41
CA ILE A 34 5.81 -5.09 4.27
C ILE A 34 4.42 -4.85 3.70
N LEU A 35 4.07 -5.55 2.61
CA LEU A 35 2.76 -5.43 1.99
C LEU A 35 1.64 -5.80 2.97
N LYS A 36 1.81 -6.86 3.76
CA LYS A 36 0.82 -7.26 4.78
C LYS A 36 0.65 -6.20 5.86
N ILE A 37 1.74 -5.58 6.33
CA ILE A 37 1.69 -4.51 7.34
C ILE A 37 0.99 -3.28 6.77
N LEU A 38 1.35 -2.86 5.56
CA LEU A 38 0.74 -1.70 4.90
C LEU A 38 -0.76 -1.90 4.66
N ILE A 39 -1.16 -3.08 4.16
CA ILE A 39 -2.58 -3.41 3.96
C ILE A 39 -3.33 -3.41 5.29
N LYS A 40 -2.79 -4.07 6.32
CA LYS A 40 -3.44 -4.12 7.63
C LYS A 40 -3.65 -2.70 8.20
N LYS A 41 -2.60 -1.87 8.14
CA LYS A 41 -2.70 -0.48 8.58
C LYS A 41 -3.70 0.32 7.76
N GLY A 42 -3.77 0.08 6.45
CA GLY A 42 -4.79 0.66 5.58
C GLY A 42 -6.20 0.24 5.98
N LEU A 43 -6.44 -1.05 6.23
CA LEU A 43 -7.74 -1.57 6.69
C LEU A 43 -8.16 -1.01 8.04
N ASP A 44 -7.22 -0.72 8.94
CA ASP A 44 -7.51 -0.14 10.24
C ASP A 44 -7.83 1.37 10.18
N ASN A 45 -7.42 2.07 9.11
CA ASN A 45 -7.59 3.52 8.96
C ASN A 45 -8.55 3.93 7.84
N VAL A 46 -9.01 2.98 7.02
CA VAL A 46 -9.93 3.27 5.93
C VAL A 46 -11.29 3.66 6.51
N THR A 47 -11.86 4.73 5.96
CA THR A 47 -13.15 5.27 6.36
C THR A 47 -14.14 5.21 5.20
N ASP A 48 -15.42 5.38 5.51
CA ASP A 48 -16.49 5.41 4.51
C ASP A 48 -16.25 6.51 3.46
N ASP A 49 -15.72 7.66 3.89
CA ASP A 49 -15.32 8.77 3.02
C ASP A 49 -14.26 8.36 1.99
N ASP A 50 -13.32 7.48 2.34
CA ASP A 50 -12.30 7.02 1.40
C ASP A 50 -12.92 6.25 0.23
N TYR A 51 -13.95 5.43 0.50
CA TYR A 51 -14.68 4.70 -0.52
C TYR A 51 -15.54 5.62 -1.37
N ILE A 52 -16.24 6.57 -0.75
CA ILE A 52 -17.08 7.57 -1.45
C ILE A 52 -16.20 8.41 -2.37
N ASN A 53 -15.06 8.91 -1.88
CA ASN A 53 -14.10 9.67 -2.67
C ASN A 53 -13.51 8.86 -3.82
N PHE A 54 -13.25 7.56 -3.61
CA PHE A 54 -12.78 6.68 -4.68
C PHE A 54 -13.84 6.48 -5.76
N ALA A 55 -15.10 6.25 -5.37
CA ALA A 55 -16.21 6.10 -6.32
C ALA A 55 -16.43 7.37 -7.14
N ASN A 56 -16.49 8.55 -6.50
CA ASN A 56 -16.68 9.84 -7.16
C ASN A 56 -15.55 10.15 -8.16
N LYS A 57 -14.30 9.81 -7.83
CA LYS A 57 -13.15 9.96 -8.75
C LYS A 57 -13.22 9.04 -9.96
N LYS A 58 -13.91 7.90 -9.84
CA LYS A 58 -14.09 6.95 -10.93
C LYS A 58 -15.19 7.39 -11.89
N GLU A 59 -16.24 8.04 -11.41
CA GLU A 59 -17.32 8.59 -12.25
C GLU A 59 -16.95 9.91 -12.95
N SER A 60 -16.00 10.67 -12.39
CA SER A 60 -15.54 11.94 -12.98
C SER A 60 -14.53 11.78 -14.13
N LYS A 61 -14.35 10.56 -14.65
CA LYS A 61 -13.32 10.20 -15.64
C LYS A 61 -13.95 9.52 -16.85
#